data_AF-A0A4P7BXF6-F1
#
_entry.id   AF-A0A4P7BXF6-F1
#
_cell.length_a   1.000
_cell.length_b   1.000
_cell.length_c   1.000
_cell.angle_alpha   90.00
_cell.angle_beta   90.00
_cell.angle_gamma   90.00
#
_symmetry.space_group_name_H-M   'P 1'
#
loop_
_entity.id
_entity.type
_entity.pdbx_description
1 polymer ?
#
loop_
_entity_poly.entity_id
_entity_poly.type
_entity_poly.pdbx_seq_one_letter_code
_entity_poly.pdbx_strand_id
1 'polypeptide(L)'
;MVPEDKAKQELEIKAMPEKERQEKKKEKEPAFKSEDLRSLNDYYQIKKLSATRFLSALKKNKVAKLQENDVQHCLDGLDDKDPEFARTLDLLFYAARAQSPLARQCITFASQACRQQLSKHYQIDLDLNKSADVIFAEAFHGLKPGLTGKKVDNRSVNLLKAMGIWKIHSRNLDEIEAVGFLAKELLSKKANRNGGIPAIFEILFRPMNKIKAITDMLRIAEYGLIKAQHARELEMRERQQRDREFRRAQDYLDQLREARAELERKEGEIADLRAKLKASEDERAFLEKRIEHQKAISAHREGELRGHSRVFLEKKLSPLLETAHEFAELKLPRESIIVERLEMAREEIRREIEWLRSTD
;
A
#
# COMPACT_ATOMS: atom_id res chain seq x y z
N MET A 1 -35.83 -48.08 60.34
CA MET A 1 -36.44 -47.59 59.09
C MET A 1 -35.82 -46.23 58.82
N VAL A 2 -34.94 -45.97 57.85
CA VAL A 2 -34.77 -46.44 56.47
C VAL A 2 -33.27 -46.39 56.13
N PRO A 3 -32.52 -47.52 56.13
CA PRO A 3 -31.17 -47.57 55.56
C PRO A 3 -31.12 -48.26 54.18
N GLU A 4 -32.25 -48.80 53.69
CA GLU A 4 -32.26 -49.66 52.50
C GLU A 4 -32.29 -48.88 51.17
N ASP A 5 -32.71 -47.62 51.15
CA ASP A 5 -32.83 -46.85 49.90
C ASP A 5 -31.49 -46.30 49.38
N LYS A 6 -30.49 -46.05 50.24
CA LYS A 6 -29.17 -45.59 49.79
C LYS A 6 -28.34 -46.71 49.17
N ALA A 7 -28.46 -47.93 49.71
CA ALA A 7 -27.76 -49.09 49.17
C ALA A 7 -28.31 -49.50 47.79
N LYS A 8 -29.62 -49.34 47.56
CA LYS A 8 -30.23 -49.58 46.24
C LYS A 8 -29.80 -48.52 45.20
N GLN A 9 -29.71 -47.25 45.57
CA GLN A 9 -29.22 -46.20 44.67
C GLN A 9 -27.74 -46.38 44.28
N GLU A 10 -26.88 -46.84 45.19
CA GLU A 10 -25.47 -47.08 44.87
C GLU A 10 -25.24 -48.31 43.97
N LEU A 11 -26.11 -49.33 44.08
CA LEU A 11 -26.08 -50.51 43.21
C LEU A 11 -26.60 -50.20 41.79
N GLU A 12 -27.61 -49.34 41.66
CA GLU A 12 -28.13 -48.90 40.36
C GLU A 12 -27.11 -48.07 39.57
N ILE A 13 -26.38 -47.18 40.24
CA ILE A 13 -25.30 -46.40 39.60
C ILE A 13 -24.18 -47.33 39.14
N LYS A 14 -23.93 -48.45 39.84
CA LYS A 14 -22.90 -49.43 39.48
C LYS A 14 -23.26 -50.34 38.29
N ALA A 15 -24.53 -50.39 37.87
CA ALA A 15 -25.00 -51.18 36.74
C ALA A 15 -25.17 -50.40 35.42
N MET A 16 -25.08 -49.06 35.44
CA MET A 16 -25.20 -48.24 34.22
C MET A 16 -23.94 -48.25 33.34
N PRO A 17 -24.07 -48.25 32.00
CA PRO A 17 -22.95 -48.21 31.05
C PRO A 17 -22.10 -46.94 31.22
N GLU A 18 -20.79 -47.05 31.02
CA GLU A 18 -19.78 -46.00 31.28
C GLU A 18 -20.09 -44.62 30.67
N LYS A 19 -20.85 -44.57 29.57
CA LYS A 19 -21.27 -43.31 28.92
C LYS A 19 -22.23 -42.49 29.80
N GLU A 20 -23.18 -43.12 30.50
CA GLU A 20 -24.16 -42.40 31.32
C GLU A 20 -23.58 -41.94 32.67
N ARG A 21 -22.54 -42.61 33.17
CA ARG A 21 -21.76 -42.11 34.33
C ARG A 21 -20.95 -40.87 33.99
N GLN A 22 -20.48 -40.74 32.76
CA GLN A 22 -19.77 -39.54 32.29
C GLN A 22 -20.73 -38.37 32.05
N GLU A 23 -21.98 -38.62 31.70
CA GLU A 23 -23.01 -37.58 31.54
C GLU A 23 -23.52 -37.04 32.89
N LYS A 24 -23.76 -37.90 33.89
CA LYS A 24 -24.11 -37.41 35.25
C LYS A 24 -22.96 -36.68 35.97
N LYS A 25 -21.69 -36.90 35.58
CA LYS A 25 -20.56 -36.09 36.06
C LYS A 25 -20.40 -34.75 35.32
N LYS A 26 -21.11 -34.53 34.21
CA LYS A 26 -21.16 -33.24 33.50
C LYS A 26 -22.28 -32.32 34.00
N GLU A 27 -23.24 -32.83 34.76
CA GLU A 27 -24.25 -32.00 35.45
C GLU A 27 -23.78 -31.58 36.85
N LYS A 28 -23.01 -30.48 36.89
CA LYS A 28 -22.94 -29.46 37.97
C LYS A 28 -21.61 -28.68 37.91
N GLU A 29 -21.41 -27.90 36.87
CA GLU A 29 -20.73 -26.61 37.02
C GLU A 29 -21.64 -25.55 36.39
N PRO A 30 -22.06 -24.49 37.13
CA PRO A 30 -22.94 -23.47 36.58
C PRO A 30 -22.23 -22.77 35.41
N ALA A 31 -22.85 -22.80 34.23
CA ALA A 31 -22.43 -22.01 33.09
C ALA A 31 -22.51 -20.53 33.45
N PHE A 32 -21.35 -19.91 33.70
CA PHE A 32 -21.25 -18.50 34.01
C PHE A 32 -21.66 -17.67 32.79
N LYS A 33 -22.71 -16.85 32.91
CA LYS A 33 -23.13 -15.92 31.86
C LYS A 33 -22.04 -14.86 31.71
N SER A 34 -21.27 -14.95 30.63
CA SER A 34 -20.17 -14.04 30.27
C SER A 34 -20.57 -12.57 30.04
N GLU A 35 -21.81 -12.18 30.36
CA GLU A 35 -22.46 -10.97 29.85
C GLU A 35 -22.13 -9.70 30.66
N ASP A 36 -21.69 -9.82 31.92
CA ASP A 36 -21.54 -8.64 32.80
C ASP A 36 -20.11 -8.30 33.24
N LEU A 37 -19.08 -8.95 32.70
CA LEU A 37 -17.69 -8.63 33.04
C LEU A 37 -17.29 -7.24 32.51
N ARG A 38 -17.18 -6.25 33.40
CA ARG A 38 -16.85 -4.86 33.03
C ARG A 38 -15.65 -4.31 33.79
N SER A 39 -15.28 -4.92 34.91
CA SER A 39 -14.24 -4.42 35.81
C SER A 39 -13.12 -5.45 36.06
N LEU A 40 -11.95 -4.95 36.45
CA LEU A 40 -10.82 -5.74 36.92
C LEU A 40 -11.17 -6.44 38.25
N ASN A 41 -11.97 -5.80 39.11
CA ASN A 41 -12.43 -6.45 40.34
C ASN A 41 -13.32 -7.66 40.05
N ASP A 42 -14.16 -7.63 39.01
CA ASP A 42 -14.96 -8.79 38.59
C ASP A 42 -14.05 -9.98 38.27
N TYR A 43 -12.91 -9.71 37.60
CA TYR A 43 -11.92 -10.73 37.31
C TYR A 43 -11.47 -11.44 38.58
N TYR A 44 -11.06 -10.68 39.61
CA TYR A 44 -10.57 -11.28 40.85
C TYR A 44 -11.66 -11.91 41.73
N GLN A 45 -12.90 -11.43 41.68
CA GLN A 45 -14.02 -12.00 42.45
C GLN A 45 -14.50 -13.35 41.91
N ILE A 46 -14.50 -13.54 40.60
CA ILE A 46 -14.99 -14.78 39.99
C ILE A 46 -13.91 -15.86 40.05
N LYS A 47 -14.16 -16.89 40.86
CA LYS A 47 -13.27 -18.06 40.99
C LYS A 47 -13.14 -18.77 39.63
N LYS A 48 -11.90 -19.12 39.26
CA LYS A 48 -11.53 -19.84 38.02
C LYS A 48 -11.75 -19.10 36.68
N LEU A 49 -12.00 -17.79 36.66
CA LEU A 49 -12.09 -17.05 35.39
C LEU A 49 -10.69 -16.94 34.74
N SER A 50 -10.55 -17.41 33.49
CA SER A 50 -9.30 -17.29 32.74
C SER A 50 -9.08 -15.87 32.20
N ALA A 51 -7.81 -15.44 32.14
CA ALA A 51 -7.45 -14.12 31.60
C ALA A 51 -7.86 -13.94 30.13
N THR A 52 -7.83 -15.02 29.33
CA THR A 52 -8.31 -14.99 27.93
C THR A 52 -9.80 -14.65 27.84
N ARG A 53 -10.63 -15.29 28.67
CA ARG A 53 -12.08 -15.03 28.71
C ARG A 53 -12.36 -13.63 29.21
N PHE A 54 -11.62 -13.17 30.20
CA PHE A 54 -11.71 -11.79 30.70
C PHE A 54 -11.39 -10.75 29.61
N LEU A 55 -10.24 -10.85 28.95
CA LEU A 55 -9.85 -9.91 27.88
C LEU A 55 -10.84 -9.95 26.70
N SER A 56 -11.38 -11.12 26.38
CA SER A 56 -12.40 -11.28 25.34
C SER A 56 -13.73 -10.65 25.75
N ALA A 57 -14.13 -10.77 27.02
CA ALA A 57 -15.34 -10.17 27.56
C ALA A 57 -15.24 -8.64 27.61
N LEU A 58 -14.10 -8.08 28.01
CA LEU A 58 -13.87 -6.63 27.97
C LEU A 58 -14.00 -6.07 26.54
N LYS A 59 -13.46 -6.80 25.55
CA LYS A 59 -13.58 -6.45 24.13
C LYS A 59 -15.04 -6.53 23.66
N LYS A 60 -15.76 -7.60 24.01
CA LYS A 60 -17.19 -7.79 23.68
C LYS A 60 -18.07 -6.69 24.28
N ASN A 61 -17.77 -6.30 25.52
CA ASN A 61 -18.50 -5.28 26.27
C ASN A 61 -18.05 -3.84 25.94
N LYS A 62 -17.17 -3.66 24.95
CA LYS A 62 -16.67 -2.36 24.46
C LYS A 62 -16.10 -1.47 25.59
N VAL A 63 -15.47 -2.07 26.59
CA VAL A 63 -14.82 -1.31 27.66
C VAL A 63 -13.63 -0.56 27.05
N ALA A 64 -13.60 0.77 27.19
CA ALA A 64 -12.52 1.57 26.61
C ALA A 64 -11.32 1.74 27.56
N LYS A 65 -11.59 1.85 28.87
CA LYS A 65 -10.58 2.08 29.92
C LYS A 65 -10.98 1.36 31.20
N LEU A 66 -9.99 0.81 31.92
CA LEU A 66 -10.13 0.37 33.30
C LEU A 66 -10.26 1.58 34.23
N GLN A 67 -11.21 1.52 35.17
CA GLN A 67 -11.44 2.60 36.12
C GLN A 67 -10.30 2.64 37.14
N GLU A 68 -9.81 3.82 37.48
CA GLU A 68 -8.67 3.98 38.40
C GLU A 68 -9.01 3.51 39.82
N ASN A 69 -10.24 3.76 40.28
CA ASN A 69 -10.73 3.25 41.57
C ASN A 69 -10.75 1.72 41.63
N ASP A 70 -11.08 1.08 40.51
CA ASP A 70 -11.14 -0.38 40.38
C ASP A 70 -9.72 -1.00 40.37
N VAL A 71 -8.79 -0.35 39.68
CA VAL A 71 -7.36 -0.68 39.71
C VAL A 71 -6.81 -0.60 41.14
N GLN A 72 -7.03 0.52 41.83
CA GLN A 72 -6.52 0.72 43.19
C GLN A 72 -7.13 -0.28 44.18
N HIS A 73 -8.45 -0.49 44.12
CA HIS A 73 -9.13 -1.49 44.95
C HIS A 73 -8.62 -2.92 44.73
N CYS A 74 -8.22 -3.27 43.50
CA CYS A 74 -7.58 -4.56 43.21
C CYS A 74 -6.16 -4.64 43.76
N LEU A 75 -5.38 -3.55 43.67
CA LEU A 75 -4.03 -3.46 44.23
C LEU A 75 -4.03 -3.63 45.75
N ASP A 76 -4.94 -2.94 46.44
CA ASP A 76 -5.04 -2.97 47.91
C ASP A 76 -5.46 -4.35 48.44
N GLY A 77 -6.35 -5.05 47.71
CA GLY A 77 -6.87 -6.37 48.08
C GLY A 77 -6.12 -7.56 47.47
N LEU A 78 -4.93 -7.35 46.88
CA LEU A 78 -4.26 -8.38 46.09
C LEU A 78 -3.76 -9.56 46.95
N ASP A 79 -3.37 -9.30 48.20
CA ASP A 79 -2.92 -10.34 49.13
C ASP A 79 -4.02 -11.36 49.44
N ASP A 80 -5.28 -10.90 49.51
CA ASP A 80 -6.43 -11.76 49.80
C ASP A 80 -6.96 -12.46 48.53
N LYS A 81 -6.93 -11.75 47.39
CA LYS A 81 -7.55 -12.21 46.13
C LYS A 81 -6.61 -13.07 45.26
N ASP A 82 -5.30 -12.86 45.36
CA ASP A 82 -4.27 -13.58 44.59
C ASP A 82 -2.97 -13.74 45.41
N PRO A 83 -2.99 -14.50 46.52
CA PRO A 83 -1.85 -14.60 47.45
C PRO A 83 -0.57 -15.15 46.81
N GLU A 84 -0.70 -16.02 45.80
CA GLU A 84 0.44 -16.58 45.07
C GLU A 84 0.80 -15.77 43.81
N PHE A 85 0.12 -14.66 43.51
CA PHE A 85 0.32 -13.84 42.31
C PHE A 85 0.08 -14.58 40.98
N ALA A 86 -0.63 -15.71 41.01
CA ALA A 86 -0.80 -16.58 39.85
C ALA A 86 -1.79 -15.99 38.84
N ARG A 87 -2.89 -15.39 39.31
CA ARG A 87 -3.91 -14.79 38.43
C ARG A 87 -3.39 -13.53 37.75
N THR A 88 -2.66 -12.72 38.50
CA THR A 88 -2.04 -11.49 38.00
C THR A 88 -0.98 -11.80 36.95
N LEU A 89 -0.19 -12.87 37.15
CA LEU A 89 0.74 -13.38 36.15
C LEU A 89 0.05 -13.84 34.87
N ASP A 90 -1.03 -14.63 34.99
CA ASP A 90 -1.81 -15.07 33.83
C ASP A 90 -2.38 -13.87 33.05
N LEU A 91 -2.93 -12.87 33.76
CA LEU A 91 -3.41 -11.64 33.14
C LEU A 91 -2.32 -10.91 32.36
N LEU A 92 -1.14 -10.74 32.97
CA LEU A 92 0.01 -10.12 32.32
C LEU A 92 0.43 -10.87 31.05
N PHE A 93 0.54 -12.20 31.14
CA PHE A 93 0.96 -13.04 30.01
C PHE A 93 0.01 -12.88 28.80
N TYR A 94 -1.30 -12.98 29.02
CA TYR A 94 -2.27 -12.88 27.93
C TYR A 94 -2.44 -11.44 27.45
N ALA A 95 -2.29 -10.44 28.32
CA ALA A 95 -2.33 -9.04 27.92
C ALA A 95 -1.13 -8.70 27.01
N ALA A 96 0.07 -9.19 27.31
CA ALA A 96 1.25 -8.99 26.46
C ALA A 96 1.05 -9.51 25.02
N ARG A 97 0.23 -10.55 24.82
CA ARG A 97 -0.10 -11.12 23.49
C ARG A 97 -1.19 -10.35 22.74
N ALA A 98 -2.15 -9.75 23.44
CA ALA A 98 -3.37 -9.21 22.82
C ALA A 98 -3.18 -7.86 22.08
N GLN A 99 -2.05 -7.16 22.29
CA GLN A 99 -1.66 -5.88 21.65
C GLN A 99 -2.77 -4.80 21.58
N SER A 100 -3.77 -4.83 22.47
CA SER A 100 -4.87 -3.87 22.49
C SER A 100 -4.63 -2.74 23.50
N PRO A 101 -5.29 -1.58 23.36
CA PRO A 101 -5.20 -0.49 24.35
C PRO A 101 -5.58 -0.93 25.76
N LEU A 102 -6.61 -1.77 25.89
CA LEU A 102 -7.00 -2.39 27.17
C LEU A 102 -5.92 -3.34 27.70
N ALA A 103 -5.28 -4.11 26.83
CA ALA A 103 -4.21 -5.01 27.23
C ALA A 103 -3.02 -4.22 27.79
N ARG A 104 -2.67 -3.06 27.22
CA ARG A 104 -1.65 -2.16 27.78
C ARG A 104 -2.00 -1.68 29.19
N GLN A 105 -3.27 -1.39 29.45
CA GLN A 105 -3.74 -1.02 30.79
C GLN A 105 -3.64 -2.19 31.77
N CYS A 106 -3.97 -3.41 31.33
CA CYS A 106 -3.79 -4.62 32.15
C CYS A 106 -2.31 -4.89 32.47
N ILE A 107 -1.39 -4.65 31.53
CA ILE A 107 0.06 -4.75 31.74
C ILE A 107 0.52 -3.68 32.74
N THR A 108 0.01 -2.45 32.62
CA THR A 108 0.31 -1.36 33.56
C THR A 108 -0.11 -1.75 34.97
N PHE A 109 -1.35 -2.21 35.15
CA PHE A 109 -1.85 -2.72 36.43
C PHE A 109 -0.97 -3.87 36.97
N ALA A 110 -0.69 -4.89 36.15
CA ALA A 110 0.09 -6.04 36.61
C ALA A 110 1.54 -5.67 36.98
N SER A 111 2.13 -4.67 36.29
CA SER A 111 3.44 -4.15 36.66
C SER A 111 3.42 -3.36 37.98
N GLN A 112 2.38 -2.57 38.23
CA GLN A 112 2.17 -1.88 39.51
C GLN A 112 1.98 -2.89 40.64
N ALA A 113 1.14 -3.90 40.43
CA ALA A 113 0.91 -5.00 41.37
C ALA A 113 2.22 -5.74 41.69
N CYS A 114 3.02 -6.05 40.66
CA CYS A 114 4.30 -6.72 40.84
C CYS A 114 5.27 -5.88 41.71
N ARG A 115 5.40 -4.58 41.44
CA ARG A 115 6.23 -3.67 42.24
C ARG A 115 5.76 -3.57 43.69
N GLN A 116 4.45 -3.37 43.90
CA GLN A 116 3.87 -3.27 45.24
C GLN A 116 4.13 -4.54 46.05
N GLN A 117 4.02 -5.70 45.42
CA GLN A 117 4.22 -7.00 46.05
C GLN A 117 5.69 -7.27 46.39
N LEU A 118 6.62 -6.88 45.50
CA LEU A 118 8.06 -6.92 45.75
C LEU A 118 8.47 -5.99 46.90
N SER A 119 7.91 -4.78 46.95
CA SER A 119 8.16 -3.81 48.02
C SER A 119 7.58 -4.28 49.36
N LYS A 120 6.32 -4.70 49.39
CA LYS A 120 5.60 -5.06 50.62
C LYS A 120 6.14 -6.32 51.32
N HIS A 121 6.40 -7.39 50.56
CA HIS A 121 6.75 -8.69 51.15
C HIS A 121 8.24 -9.00 51.13
N TYR A 122 9.02 -8.37 50.24
CA TYR A 122 10.45 -8.65 50.07
C TYR A 122 11.34 -7.42 50.26
N GLN A 123 10.77 -6.24 50.55
CA GLN A 123 11.49 -4.97 50.74
C GLN A 123 12.37 -4.59 49.52
N ILE A 124 11.95 -5.00 48.33
CA ILE A 124 12.65 -4.70 47.07
C ILE A 124 11.98 -3.46 46.46
N ASP A 125 12.66 -2.31 46.52
CA ASP A 125 12.24 -1.15 45.75
C ASP A 125 13.01 -1.08 44.43
N LEU A 126 12.26 -1.16 43.33
CA LEU A 126 12.83 -1.22 41.99
C LEU A 126 12.98 0.19 41.42
N ASP A 127 14.24 0.60 41.21
CA ASP A 127 14.56 1.83 40.50
C ASP A 127 14.32 1.66 38.99
N LEU A 128 13.29 2.34 38.50
CA LEU A 128 12.91 2.33 37.09
C LEU A 128 13.84 3.18 36.21
N ASN A 129 14.89 3.79 36.73
CA ASN A 129 15.88 4.45 35.88
C ASN A 129 16.99 3.49 35.41
N LYS A 130 17.12 2.33 36.05
CA LYS A 130 18.09 1.29 35.68
C LYS A 130 17.68 0.53 34.41
N SER A 131 18.67 -0.10 33.79
CA SER A 131 18.47 -0.99 32.64
C SER A 131 17.67 -2.24 33.02
N ALA A 132 17.00 -2.84 32.04
CA ALA A 132 16.02 -3.90 32.29
C ALA A 132 16.64 -5.16 32.90
N ASP A 133 17.86 -5.48 32.50
CA ASP A 133 18.73 -6.55 32.99
C ASP A 133 19.10 -6.35 34.46
N VAL A 134 19.51 -5.13 34.85
CA VAL A 134 19.85 -4.79 36.23
C VAL A 134 18.62 -4.90 37.13
N ILE A 135 17.47 -4.37 36.70
CA ILE A 135 16.22 -4.47 37.47
C ILE A 135 15.79 -5.94 37.63
N PHE A 136 15.96 -6.74 36.59
CA PHE A 136 15.62 -8.17 36.63
C PHE A 136 16.54 -8.94 37.60
N ALA A 137 17.84 -8.64 37.59
CA ALA A 137 18.81 -9.22 38.52
C ALA A 137 18.53 -8.80 39.98
N GLU A 138 18.20 -7.53 40.23
CA GLU A 138 17.83 -7.03 41.56
C GLU A 138 16.59 -7.76 42.12
N ALA A 139 15.54 -7.90 41.29
CA ALA A 139 14.35 -8.67 41.65
C ALA A 139 14.69 -10.14 41.93
N PHE A 140 15.53 -10.77 41.09
CA PHE A 140 15.96 -12.15 41.31
C PHE A 140 16.71 -12.33 42.64
N HIS A 141 17.66 -11.44 42.95
CA HIS A 141 18.44 -11.53 44.18
C HIS A 141 17.60 -11.33 45.44
N GLY A 142 16.64 -10.40 45.41
CA GLY A 142 15.72 -10.20 46.53
C GLY A 142 14.73 -11.36 46.72
N LEU A 143 14.30 -12.01 45.64
CA LEU A 143 13.43 -13.20 45.69
C LEU A 143 14.18 -14.51 45.98
N LYS A 144 15.52 -14.49 45.87
CA LYS A 144 16.39 -15.68 46.01
C LYS A 144 16.12 -16.50 47.27
N PRO A 145 15.83 -15.94 48.46
CA PRO A 145 15.52 -16.73 49.66
C PRO A 145 14.26 -17.60 49.51
N GLY A 146 13.19 -17.06 48.90
CA GLY A 146 11.94 -17.79 48.64
C GLY A 146 12.06 -18.79 47.50
N LEU A 147 12.98 -18.53 46.56
CA LEU A 147 13.32 -19.48 45.51
C LEU A 147 14.16 -20.63 46.06
N THR A 148 15.22 -20.37 46.85
CA THR A 148 16.24 -21.38 47.22
C THR A 148 15.93 -22.16 48.51
N GLY A 149 14.82 -21.87 49.18
CA GLY A 149 14.40 -22.54 50.41
C GLY A 149 14.06 -24.03 50.25
N LYS A 150 13.93 -24.73 51.38
CA LYS A 150 13.53 -26.17 51.42
C LYS A 150 12.17 -26.43 50.74
N LYS A 151 11.27 -25.46 50.77
CA LYS A 151 10.01 -25.44 50.04
C LYS A 151 10.01 -24.15 49.21
N VAL A 152 9.89 -24.27 47.90
CA VAL A 152 9.85 -23.11 47.01
C VAL A 152 8.56 -22.35 47.26
N ASP A 153 8.71 -21.03 47.42
CA ASP A 153 7.60 -20.12 47.50
C ASP A 153 7.04 -19.82 46.10
N ASN A 154 5.81 -20.28 45.85
CA ASN A 154 5.11 -20.06 44.58
C ASN A 154 4.98 -18.58 44.24
N ARG A 155 4.83 -17.71 45.26
CA ARG A 155 4.73 -16.27 45.07
C ARG A 155 6.01 -15.70 44.50
N SER A 156 7.17 -16.06 45.08
CA SER A 156 8.49 -15.67 44.57
C SER A 156 8.68 -16.11 43.11
N VAL A 157 8.27 -17.34 42.76
CA VAL A 157 8.37 -17.83 41.37
C VAL A 157 7.49 -17.00 40.43
N ASN A 158 6.24 -16.74 40.80
CA ASN A 158 5.29 -16.03 39.95
C ASN A 158 5.66 -14.55 39.79
N LEU A 159 6.19 -13.91 40.84
CA LEU A 159 6.73 -12.55 40.77
C LEU A 159 7.94 -12.46 39.84
N LEU A 160 8.86 -13.43 39.90
CA LEU A 160 10.01 -13.47 39.01
C LEU A 160 9.59 -13.65 37.54
N LYS A 161 8.62 -14.53 37.27
CA LYS A 161 8.04 -14.70 35.93
C LYS A 161 7.37 -13.43 35.44
N ALA A 162 6.59 -12.77 36.30
CA ALA A 162 5.91 -11.53 35.96
C ALA A 162 6.92 -10.42 35.64
N MET A 163 8.02 -10.32 36.40
CA MET A 163 9.12 -9.41 36.13
C MET A 163 9.75 -9.66 34.76
N GLY A 164 10.02 -10.92 34.41
CA GLY A 164 10.54 -11.29 33.09
C GLY A 164 9.63 -10.83 31.96
N ILE A 165 8.36 -11.23 31.99
CA ILE A 165 7.36 -10.86 30.96
C ILE A 165 7.21 -9.34 30.85
N TRP A 166 7.12 -8.65 31.98
CA TRP A 166 6.99 -7.20 31.99
C TRP A 166 8.21 -6.51 31.37
N LYS A 167 9.43 -6.93 31.69
CA LYS A 167 10.66 -6.28 31.20
C LYS A 167 10.96 -6.60 29.75
N ILE A 168 10.66 -7.81 29.28
CA ILE A 168 10.71 -8.17 27.86
C ILE A 168 9.74 -7.29 27.07
N HIS A 169 8.51 -7.10 27.58
CA HIS A 169 7.48 -6.36 26.87
C HIS A 169 7.71 -4.83 26.88
N SER A 170 8.15 -4.26 28.01
CA SER A 170 8.17 -2.81 28.21
C SER A 170 9.54 -2.16 28.03
N ARG A 171 10.64 -2.92 28.12
CA ARG A 171 11.99 -2.37 28.19
C ARG A 171 13.06 -3.16 27.43
N ASN A 172 12.64 -3.98 26.47
CA ASN A 172 13.53 -4.76 25.61
C ASN A 172 14.59 -5.57 26.39
N LEU A 173 14.21 -6.18 27.53
CA LEU A 173 15.07 -7.19 28.13
C LEU A 173 15.26 -8.32 27.10
N ASP A 174 16.51 -8.63 26.77
CA ASP A 174 16.82 -9.74 25.88
C ASP A 174 16.41 -11.04 26.57
N GLU A 175 15.53 -11.80 25.91
CA GLU A 175 14.96 -13.04 26.41
C GLU A 175 16.06 -14.10 26.65
N ILE A 176 17.08 -14.12 25.79
CA ILE A 176 18.21 -15.06 25.86
C ILE A 176 19.12 -14.67 27.01
N GLU A 177 19.38 -13.38 27.21
CA GLU A 177 20.18 -12.90 28.34
C GLU A 177 19.48 -13.15 29.68
N ALA A 178 18.16 -12.94 29.75
CA ALA A 178 17.38 -13.21 30.97
C ALA A 178 17.39 -14.70 31.33
N VAL A 179 17.20 -15.59 30.35
CA VAL A 179 17.28 -17.04 30.55
C VAL A 179 18.69 -17.47 30.90
N GLY A 180 19.70 -16.92 30.22
CA GLY A 180 21.12 -17.18 30.48
C GLY A 180 21.55 -16.74 31.88
N PHE A 181 21.06 -15.59 32.34
CA PHE A 181 21.26 -15.09 33.70
C PHE A 181 20.65 -16.02 34.74
N LEU A 182 19.38 -16.43 34.57
CA LEU A 182 18.73 -17.37 35.47
C LEU A 182 19.45 -18.71 35.51
N ALA A 183 19.84 -19.24 34.35
CA ALA A 183 20.63 -20.46 34.27
C ALA A 183 21.95 -20.30 35.02
N LYS A 184 22.71 -19.24 34.77
CA LYS A 184 23.97 -18.95 35.48
C LYS A 184 23.75 -18.86 36.98
N GLU A 185 22.85 -18.03 37.48
CA GLU A 185 22.66 -17.81 38.92
C GLU A 185 22.11 -19.02 39.68
N LEU A 186 21.30 -19.84 39.02
CA LEU A 186 20.74 -21.07 39.62
C LEU A 186 21.71 -22.25 39.52
N LEU A 187 22.61 -22.27 38.52
CA LEU A 187 23.61 -23.33 38.31
C LEU A 187 24.97 -23.03 38.97
N SER A 188 25.32 -21.76 39.21
CA SER A 188 26.69 -21.33 39.58
C SER A 188 27.04 -21.43 41.07
N LYS A 189 26.20 -22.02 41.93
CA LYS A 189 26.64 -22.39 43.28
C LYS A 189 26.85 -23.89 43.37
N LYS A 190 28.15 -24.27 43.37
CA LYS A 190 28.73 -25.37 44.16
C LYS A 190 27.66 -26.15 44.92
N ALA A 191 27.06 -27.14 44.26
CA ALA A 191 26.42 -28.22 44.98
C ALA A 191 27.53 -28.85 45.82
N ASN A 192 27.39 -28.65 47.13
CA ASN A 192 28.14 -29.32 48.16
C ASN A 192 28.26 -30.83 47.86
N ARG A 193 29.34 -31.41 48.36
CA ARG A 193 29.83 -32.79 48.24
C ARG A 193 28.82 -33.94 48.49
N ASN A 194 27.53 -33.68 48.69
CA ASN A 194 26.47 -34.69 48.87
C ASN A 194 25.29 -34.42 47.91
N GLY A 195 25.45 -34.80 46.64
CA GLY A 195 24.43 -35.45 45.78
C GLY A 195 23.00 -34.90 45.61
N GLY A 196 22.67 -33.66 46.02
CA GLY A 196 21.31 -33.11 45.87
C GLY A 196 21.19 -32.10 44.74
N ILE A 197 20.36 -32.40 43.74
CA ILE A 197 19.84 -31.40 42.80
C ILE A 197 19.12 -30.30 43.64
N PRO A 198 19.41 -29.00 43.46
CA PRO A 198 18.75 -27.94 44.23
C PRO A 198 17.22 -28.04 44.08
N ALA A 199 16.45 -27.86 45.14
CA ALA A 199 14.98 -27.97 45.11
C ALA A 199 14.31 -27.05 44.05
N ILE A 200 14.95 -25.94 43.69
CA ILE A 200 14.57 -25.09 42.54
C ILE A 200 14.67 -25.85 41.22
N PHE A 201 15.70 -26.67 41.05
CA PHE A 201 15.88 -27.47 39.86
C PHE A 201 14.86 -28.61 39.83
N GLU A 202 14.43 -29.13 40.98
CA GLU A 202 13.25 -30.01 41.02
C GLU A 202 11.94 -29.28 40.74
N ILE A 203 11.77 -28.00 41.07
CA ILE A 203 10.48 -27.31 40.90
C ILE A 203 10.36 -26.60 39.54
N LEU A 204 11.48 -26.14 38.98
CA LEU A 204 11.60 -25.66 37.61
C LEU A 204 11.86 -26.80 36.60
N PHE A 205 12.42 -27.95 37.01
CA PHE A 205 12.83 -29.05 36.11
C PHE A 205 12.47 -30.50 36.56
N ARG A 206 11.51 -30.74 37.48
CA ARG A 206 11.07 -32.14 37.83
C ARG A 206 10.50 -32.89 36.61
N PRO A 207 10.74 -34.22 36.51
CA PRO A 207 10.35 -35.02 35.35
C PRO A 207 8.85 -35.17 35.07
N MET A 208 7.97 -35.03 36.07
CA MET A 208 6.51 -35.17 35.89
C MET A 208 5.75 -33.87 35.58
N ASN A 209 6.41 -32.70 35.72
CA ASN A 209 5.86 -31.38 35.36
C ASN A 209 6.51 -30.78 34.10
N LYS A 210 7.30 -31.59 33.36
CA LYS A 210 8.03 -31.18 32.16
C LYS A 210 7.19 -30.36 31.20
N ILE A 211 5.94 -30.75 30.94
CA ILE A 211 5.07 -29.99 30.03
C ILE A 211 4.84 -28.58 30.55
N LYS A 212 4.48 -28.36 31.82
CA LYS A 212 4.09 -27.03 32.31
C LYS A 212 5.29 -26.07 32.44
N ALA A 213 6.45 -26.54 32.88
CA ALA A 213 7.67 -25.72 32.96
C ALA A 213 8.28 -25.45 31.56
N ILE A 214 8.25 -26.44 30.66
CA ILE A 214 8.58 -26.24 29.24
C ILE A 214 7.56 -25.32 28.60
N THR A 215 6.26 -25.41 28.94
CA THR A 215 5.21 -24.50 28.44
C THR A 215 5.45 -23.08 28.96
N ASP A 216 5.86 -22.89 30.22
CA ASP A 216 6.13 -21.56 30.77
C ASP A 216 7.39 -20.91 30.20
N MET A 217 8.47 -21.67 29.95
CA MET A 217 9.65 -21.18 29.24
C MET A 217 9.39 -20.98 27.74
N LEU A 218 8.70 -21.93 27.10
CA LEU A 218 8.22 -21.78 25.73
C LEU A 218 7.30 -20.58 25.65
N ARG A 219 6.46 -20.27 26.63
CA ARG A 219 5.58 -19.10 26.60
C ARG A 219 6.37 -17.78 26.55
N ILE A 220 7.50 -17.71 27.24
CA ILE A 220 8.41 -16.54 27.19
C ILE A 220 9.12 -16.50 25.83
N ALA A 221 9.69 -17.62 25.37
CA ALA A 221 10.40 -17.70 24.08
C ALA A 221 9.48 -17.65 22.83
N GLU A 222 8.23 -18.10 22.94
CA GLU A 222 7.17 -18.09 21.92
C GLU A 222 6.76 -16.65 21.63
N TYR A 223 6.82 -15.76 22.64
CA TYR A 223 6.60 -14.34 22.44
C TYR A 223 7.68 -13.71 21.54
N GLY A 224 8.97 -13.96 21.84
CA GLY A 224 10.07 -13.51 20.99
C GLY A 224 10.03 -14.10 19.58
N LEU A 225 9.66 -15.38 19.46
CA LEU A 225 9.57 -16.06 18.17
C LEU A 225 8.43 -15.52 17.29
N ILE A 226 7.27 -15.24 17.86
CA ILE A 226 6.13 -14.61 17.16
C ILE A 226 6.48 -13.17 16.75
N LYS A 227 7.16 -12.41 17.62
CA LYS A 227 7.62 -11.04 17.31
C LYS A 227 8.61 -11.05 16.13
N ALA A 228 9.53 -12.01 16.10
CA ALA A 228 10.49 -12.19 15.01
C ALA A 228 9.82 -12.64 13.69
N GLN A 229 8.82 -13.51 13.76
CA GLN A 229 8.04 -13.93 12.59
C GLN A 229 7.27 -12.76 11.98
N HIS A 230 6.58 -11.96 12.79
CA HIS A 230 5.88 -10.77 12.30
C HIS A 230 6.82 -9.72 11.71
N ALA A 231 8.02 -9.53 12.26
CA ALA A 231 9.02 -8.65 11.67
C ALA A 231 9.44 -9.12 10.27
N ARG A 232 9.68 -10.43 10.09
CA ARG A 232 9.99 -11.02 8.78
C ARG A 232 8.84 -10.90 7.78
N GLU A 233 7.60 -11.09 8.22
CA GLU A 233 6.42 -10.91 7.38
C GLU A 233 6.27 -9.46 6.90
N LEU A 234 6.55 -8.49 7.78
CA LEU A 234 6.56 -7.06 7.43
C LEU A 234 7.64 -6.75 6.40
N GLU A 235 8.87 -7.22 6.62
CA GLU A 235 9.96 -7.04 5.65
C GLU A 235 9.64 -7.67 4.29
N MET A 236 9.04 -8.86 4.26
CA MET A 236 8.62 -9.51 3.02
C MET A 236 7.53 -8.71 2.30
N ARG A 237 6.57 -8.12 3.03
CA ARG A 237 5.55 -7.24 2.44
C ARG A 237 6.15 -5.96 1.89
N GLU A 238 7.08 -5.34 2.60
CA GLU A 238 7.77 -4.13 2.11
C GLU A 238 8.59 -4.42 0.86
N ARG A 239 9.29 -5.56 0.80
CA ARG A 239 10.02 -5.98 -0.42
C ARG A 239 9.06 -6.16 -1.59
N GLN A 240 7.92 -6.84 -1.37
CA GLN A 240 6.89 -6.98 -2.41
C GLN A 240 6.30 -5.64 -2.86
N GLN A 241 6.17 -4.66 -1.95
CA GLN A 241 5.73 -3.32 -2.33
C GLN A 241 6.79 -2.60 -3.18
N ARG A 242 8.06 -2.63 -2.77
CA ARG A 242 9.16 -2.04 -3.55
C ARG A 242 9.28 -2.67 -4.93
N ASP A 243 9.13 -3.99 -5.05
CA ASP A 243 9.17 -4.68 -6.35
C ASP A 243 8.00 -4.25 -7.25
N ARG A 244 6.81 -4.03 -6.69
CA ARG A 244 5.65 -3.53 -7.45
C ARG A 244 5.86 -2.09 -7.90
N GLU A 245 6.41 -1.25 -7.04
CA GLU A 245 6.72 0.15 -7.37
C GLU A 245 7.81 0.23 -8.44
N PHE A 246 8.84 -0.60 -8.35
CA PHE A 246 9.88 -0.70 -9.35
C PHE A 246 9.32 -1.12 -10.72
N ARG A 247 8.46 -2.14 -10.77
CA ARG A 247 7.78 -2.54 -12.02
C ARG A 247 6.95 -1.42 -12.61
N ARG A 248 6.14 -0.73 -11.80
CA ARG A 248 5.34 0.42 -12.27
C ARG A 248 6.23 1.54 -12.82
N ALA A 249 7.32 1.86 -12.14
CA ALA A 249 8.26 2.86 -12.60
C ALA A 249 8.91 2.46 -13.94
N GLN A 250 9.22 1.18 -14.11
CA GLN A 250 9.74 0.64 -15.35
C GLN A 250 8.72 0.71 -16.49
N ASP A 251 7.45 0.33 -16.23
CA ASP A 251 6.36 0.46 -17.20
C ASP A 251 6.17 1.91 -17.65
N TYR A 252 6.26 2.88 -16.74
CA TYR A 252 6.20 4.32 -17.08
C TYR A 252 7.37 4.78 -17.95
N LEU A 253 8.58 4.27 -17.70
CA LEU A 253 9.75 4.60 -18.52
C LEU A 253 9.59 4.05 -19.94
N ASP A 254 9.05 2.84 -20.08
CA ASP A 254 8.82 2.24 -21.39
C ASP A 254 7.70 2.97 -22.16
N GLN A 255 6.60 3.34 -21.50
CA GLN A 255 5.57 4.21 -22.09
C GLN A 255 6.13 5.56 -22.54
N LEU A 256 7.03 6.16 -21.75
CA LEU A 256 7.64 7.44 -22.08
C LEU A 256 8.59 7.32 -23.28
N ARG A 257 9.32 6.21 -23.41
CA ARG A 257 10.14 5.91 -24.59
C ARG A 257 9.28 5.73 -25.84
N GLU A 258 8.18 4.97 -25.74
CA GLU A 258 7.25 4.79 -26.84
C GLU A 258 6.64 6.12 -27.30
N ALA A 259 6.16 6.93 -26.36
CA ALA A 259 5.61 8.25 -26.65
C ALA A 259 6.64 9.20 -27.30
N ARG A 260 7.91 9.16 -26.86
CA ARG A 260 8.98 9.93 -27.50
C ARG A 260 9.27 9.47 -28.92
N ALA A 261 9.33 8.16 -29.16
CA ALA A 261 9.53 7.61 -30.49
C ALA A 261 8.37 7.95 -31.43
N GLU A 262 7.13 7.95 -30.93
CA GLU A 262 5.97 8.40 -31.71
C GLU A 262 6.02 9.90 -32.02
N LEU A 263 6.42 10.73 -31.05
CA LEU A 263 6.59 12.16 -31.25
C LEU A 263 7.66 12.45 -32.32
N GLU A 264 8.82 11.81 -32.26
CA GLU A 264 9.87 11.94 -33.27
C GLU A 264 9.37 11.54 -34.67
N ARG A 265 8.57 10.47 -34.78
CA ARG A 265 7.95 10.08 -36.06
C ARG A 265 6.99 11.15 -36.57
N LYS A 266 6.13 11.70 -35.70
CA LYS A 266 5.18 12.75 -36.07
C LYS A 266 5.86 14.05 -36.45
N GLU A 267 6.95 14.41 -35.77
CA GLU A 267 7.78 15.56 -36.17
C GLU A 267 8.41 15.35 -37.55
N GLY A 268 8.88 14.14 -37.85
CA GLY A 268 9.34 13.76 -39.19
C GLY A 268 8.24 13.88 -40.26
N GLU A 269 7.06 13.34 -40.00
CA GLU A 269 5.89 13.46 -40.90
C GLU A 269 5.53 14.93 -41.17
N ILE A 270 5.55 15.78 -40.13
CA ILE A 270 5.27 17.22 -40.26
C ILE A 270 6.34 17.92 -41.10
N ALA A 271 7.62 17.58 -40.91
CA ALA A 271 8.71 18.15 -41.70
C ALA A 271 8.56 17.79 -43.20
N ASP A 272 8.24 16.54 -43.50
CA ASP A 272 8.01 16.07 -44.87
C ASP A 272 6.79 16.76 -45.51
N LEU A 273 5.68 16.90 -44.78
CA LEU A 273 4.50 17.60 -45.26
C LEU A 273 4.77 19.08 -45.53
N ARG A 274 5.56 19.75 -44.67
CA ARG A 274 5.98 21.15 -44.89
C ARG A 274 6.85 21.30 -46.13
N ALA A 275 7.77 20.36 -46.36
CA ALA A 275 8.60 20.35 -47.57
C ALA A 275 7.75 20.18 -48.84
N LYS A 276 6.77 19.26 -48.82
CA LYS A 276 5.83 19.06 -49.93
C LYS A 276 4.94 20.28 -50.17
N LEU A 277 4.43 20.91 -49.11
CA LEU A 277 3.63 22.12 -49.21
C LEU A 277 4.42 23.24 -49.89
N LYS A 278 5.65 23.49 -49.43
CA LYS A 278 6.52 24.51 -50.01
C LYS A 278 6.83 24.23 -51.49
N ALA A 279 7.12 22.99 -51.85
CA ALA A 279 7.36 22.62 -53.24
C ALA A 279 6.12 22.88 -54.13
N SER A 280 4.92 22.59 -53.62
CA SER A 280 3.67 22.87 -54.32
C SER A 280 3.37 24.37 -54.43
N GLU A 281 3.69 25.16 -53.41
CA GLU A 281 3.58 26.62 -53.45
C GLU A 281 4.54 27.24 -54.47
N ASP A 282 5.79 26.76 -54.52
CA ASP A 282 6.80 27.19 -55.50
C ASP A 282 6.36 26.85 -56.94
N GLU A 283 5.83 25.64 -57.16
CA GLU A 283 5.27 25.22 -58.46
C GLU A 283 4.08 26.08 -58.87
N ARG A 284 3.17 26.35 -57.93
CA ARG A 284 2.01 27.22 -58.17
C ARG A 284 2.46 28.63 -58.56
N ALA A 285 3.41 29.22 -57.82
CA ALA A 285 3.93 30.55 -58.13
C ALA A 285 4.63 30.60 -59.50
N PHE A 286 5.31 29.52 -59.88
CA PHE A 286 5.91 29.40 -61.22
C PHE A 286 4.84 29.35 -62.32
N LEU A 287 3.79 28.55 -62.13
CA LEU A 287 2.68 28.45 -63.09
C LEU A 287 1.90 29.76 -63.21
N GLU A 288 1.63 30.45 -62.10
CA GLU A 288 0.98 31.76 -62.09
C GLU A 288 1.77 32.77 -62.93
N LYS A 289 3.10 32.88 -62.72
CA LYS A 289 3.98 33.74 -63.55
C LYS A 289 3.95 33.35 -65.02
N ARG A 290 3.93 32.05 -65.33
CA ARG A 290 3.87 31.57 -66.73
C ARG A 290 2.56 31.94 -67.40
N ILE A 291 1.44 31.83 -66.69
CA ILE A 291 0.11 32.23 -67.18
C ILE A 291 0.07 33.75 -67.40
N GLU A 292 0.57 34.55 -66.46
CA GLU A 292 0.63 36.00 -66.62
C GLU A 292 1.47 36.42 -67.82
N HIS A 293 2.63 35.80 -68.00
CA HIS A 293 3.50 36.05 -69.15
C HIS A 293 2.80 35.69 -70.48
N GLN A 294 2.13 34.53 -70.54
CA GLN A 294 1.36 34.14 -71.73
C GLN A 294 0.21 35.10 -72.00
N LYS A 295 -0.54 35.54 -70.97
CA LYS A 295 -1.59 36.54 -71.12
C LYS A 295 -1.05 37.86 -71.68
N ALA A 296 0.11 38.30 -71.19
CA ALA A 296 0.75 39.52 -71.69
C ALA A 296 1.19 39.38 -73.16
N ILE A 297 1.77 38.24 -73.55
CA ILE A 297 2.13 37.95 -74.95
C ILE A 297 0.88 37.93 -75.83
N SER A 298 -0.18 37.23 -75.42
CA SER A 298 -1.43 37.17 -76.18
C SER A 298 -2.07 38.55 -76.33
N ALA A 299 -2.13 39.35 -75.25
CA ALA A 299 -2.65 40.71 -75.30
C ALA A 299 -1.82 41.62 -76.23
N HIS A 300 -0.50 41.49 -76.23
CA HIS A 300 0.38 42.21 -77.15
C HIS A 300 0.10 41.81 -78.61
N ARG A 301 0.07 40.51 -78.91
CA ARG A 301 -0.23 39.99 -80.26
C ARG A 301 -1.61 40.42 -80.74
N GLU A 302 -2.63 40.35 -79.88
CA GLU A 302 -3.96 40.85 -80.19
C GLU A 302 -3.95 42.37 -80.49
N GLY A 303 -3.18 43.15 -79.72
CA GLY A 303 -2.99 44.57 -79.95
C GLY A 303 -2.30 44.88 -81.28
N GLU A 304 -1.24 44.15 -81.61
CA GLU A 304 -0.53 44.24 -82.90
C GLU A 304 -1.44 43.89 -84.07
N LEU A 305 -2.18 42.78 -83.99
CA LEU A 305 -3.13 42.36 -85.02
C LEU A 305 -4.26 43.37 -85.22
N ARG A 306 -4.81 43.94 -84.14
CA ARG A 306 -5.82 45.00 -84.21
C ARG A 306 -5.25 46.29 -84.81
N GLY A 307 -4.04 46.68 -84.40
CA GLY A 307 -3.35 47.86 -84.94
C GLY A 307 -3.06 47.72 -86.43
N HIS A 308 -2.54 46.55 -86.84
CA HIS A 308 -2.26 46.22 -88.23
C HIS A 308 -3.54 46.17 -89.07
N SER A 309 -4.58 45.47 -88.61
CA SER A 309 -5.90 45.43 -89.25
C SER A 309 -6.48 46.83 -89.43
N ARG A 310 -6.36 47.69 -88.41
CA ARG A 310 -6.83 49.08 -88.50
C ARG A 310 -6.07 49.88 -89.55
N VAL A 311 -4.74 49.79 -89.58
CA VAL A 311 -3.91 50.47 -90.57
C VAL A 311 -4.23 49.98 -91.98
N PHE A 312 -4.40 48.67 -92.17
CA PHE A 312 -4.81 48.09 -93.45
C PHE A 312 -6.15 48.66 -93.92
N LEU A 313 -7.18 48.60 -93.07
CA LEU A 313 -8.52 49.08 -93.41
C LEU A 313 -8.56 50.59 -93.67
N GLU A 314 -8.01 51.40 -92.76
CA GLU A 314 -8.10 52.86 -92.83
C GLU A 314 -7.16 53.47 -93.88
N LYS A 315 -5.92 52.98 -93.99
CA LYS A 315 -4.88 53.64 -94.82
C LYS A 315 -4.67 53.01 -96.18
N LYS A 316 -4.98 51.71 -96.35
CA LYS A 316 -4.80 51.02 -97.63
C LYS A 316 -6.13 50.81 -98.35
N LEU A 317 -7.13 50.25 -97.65
CA LEU A 317 -8.38 49.85 -98.30
C LEU A 317 -9.37 51.01 -98.46
N SER A 318 -9.63 51.80 -97.42
CA SER A 318 -10.57 52.94 -97.47
C SER A 318 -10.29 53.91 -98.60
N PRO A 319 -9.04 54.38 -98.82
CA PRO A 319 -8.76 55.35 -99.88
C PRO A 319 -9.00 54.80 -101.28
N LEU A 320 -8.74 53.51 -101.50
CA LEU A 320 -8.99 52.86 -102.79
C LEU A 320 -10.49 52.75 -103.08
N LEU A 321 -11.29 52.41 -102.05
CA LEU A 321 -12.74 52.30 -102.17
C LEU A 321 -13.42 53.67 -102.28
N GLU A 322 -12.99 54.66 -101.50
CA GLU A 322 -13.46 56.05 -101.58
C GLU A 322 -13.17 56.63 -102.96
N THR A 323 -11.95 56.46 -103.48
CA THR A 323 -11.59 56.89 -104.84
C THR A 323 -12.48 56.20 -105.89
N ALA A 324 -12.65 54.88 -105.79
CA ALA A 324 -13.52 54.14 -106.72
C ALA A 324 -14.98 54.63 -106.65
N HIS A 325 -15.49 54.94 -105.45
CA HIS A 325 -16.82 55.47 -105.24
C HIS A 325 -16.99 56.88 -105.82
N GLU A 326 -16.06 57.80 -105.55
CA GLU A 326 -16.06 59.15 -106.11
C GLU A 326 -16.13 59.14 -107.65
N PHE A 327 -15.35 58.27 -108.31
CA PHE A 327 -15.36 58.16 -109.77
C PHE A 327 -16.62 57.47 -110.33
N ALA A 328 -17.33 56.69 -109.51
CA ALA A 328 -18.60 56.08 -109.86
C ALA A 328 -19.77 57.09 -109.80
N GLU A 329 -19.70 58.07 -108.89
CA GLU A 329 -20.74 59.09 -108.69
C GLU A 329 -20.66 60.27 -109.68
N LEU A 330 -19.65 60.32 -110.55
CA LEU A 330 -19.53 61.35 -111.58
C LEU A 330 -20.63 61.22 -112.65
N LYS A 331 -21.05 62.37 -113.23
CA LYS A 331 -22.09 62.43 -114.28
C LYS A 331 -21.82 61.54 -115.51
N LEU A 332 -20.55 61.25 -115.80
CA LEU A 332 -20.11 60.17 -116.68
C LEU A 332 -19.13 59.31 -115.88
N PRO A 333 -19.52 58.09 -115.46
CA PRO A 333 -18.67 57.21 -114.68
C PRO A 333 -17.37 56.90 -115.42
N ARG A 334 -16.24 56.96 -114.72
CA ARG A 334 -14.94 56.58 -115.29
C ARG A 334 -14.66 55.10 -115.02
N GLU A 335 -15.32 54.24 -115.78
CA GLU A 335 -15.29 52.79 -115.58
C GLU A 335 -13.88 52.20 -115.47
N SER A 336 -12.93 52.66 -116.30
CA SER A 336 -11.55 52.18 -116.27
C SER A 336 -10.85 52.43 -114.94
N ILE A 337 -11.06 53.60 -114.32
CA ILE A 337 -10.43 53.97 -113.04
C ILE A 337 -11.09 53.21 -111.88
N ILE A 338 -12.40 52.99 -111.96
CA ILE A 338 -13.14 52.22 -110.95
C ILE A 338 -12.63 50.77 -110.93
N VAL A 339 -12.52 50.13 -112.10
CA VAL A 339 -12.01 48.76 -112.21
C VAL A 339 -10.57 48.67 -111.72
N GLU A 340 -9.69 49.60 -112.11
CA GLU A 340 -8.30 49.64 -111.66
C GLU A 340 -8.19 49.74 -110.12
N ARG A 341 -8.98 50.61 -109.48
CA ARG A 341 -8.96 50.78 -108.01
C ARG A 341 -9.52 49.56 -107.28
N LEU A 342 -10.54 48.91 -107.84
CA LEU A 342 -11.09 47.67 -107.28
C LEU A 342 -10.12 46.49 -107.44
N GLU A 343 -9.39 46.41 -108.56
CA GLU A 343 -8.33 45.40 -108.76
C GLU A 343 -7.17 45.61 -107.78
N MET A 344 -6.73 46.86 -107.58
CA MET A 344 -5.73 47.20 -106.57
C MET A 344 -6.19 46.83 -105.15
N ALA A 345 -7.44 47.13 -104.80
CA ALA A 345 -8.02 46.77 -103.50
C ALA A 345 -8.07 45.25 -103.31
N ARG A 346 -8.45 44.51 -104.35
CA ARG A 346 -8.45 43.04 -104.34
C ARG A 346 -7.05 42.47 -104.10
N GLU A 347 -6.04 43.05 -104.73
CA GLU A 347 -4.66 42.57 -104.59
C GLU A 347 -4.08 42.88 -103.20
N GLU A 348 -4.38 44.05 -102.62
CA GLU A 348 -4.03 44.36 -101.23
C GLU A 348 -4.72 43.44 -100.23
N ILE A 349 -6.00 43.09 -100.43
CA ILE A 349 -6.69 42.07 -99.62
C ILE A 349 -6.00 40.70 -99.74
N ARG A 350 -5.55 40.32 -100.94
CA ARG A 350 -4.85 39.06 -101.17
C ARG A 350 -3.53 38.99 -100.39
N ARG A 351 -2.73 40.05 -100.46
CA ARG A 351 -1.47 40.19 -99.71
C ARG A 351 -1.70 40.11 -98.21
N GLU A 352 -2.77 40.72 -97.72
CA GLU A 352 -3.12 40.69 -96.29
C GLU A 352 -3.54 39.29 -95.83
N ILE A 353 -4.30 38.54 -96.65
CA ILE A 353 -4.66 37.14 -96.36
C ILE A 353 -3.41 36.24 -96.33
N GLU A 354 -2.46 36.44 -97.24
CA GLU A 354 -1.19 35.69 -97.25
C GLU A 354 -0.36 36.01 -96.01
N TRP A 355 -0.30 37.28 -95.61
CA TRP A 355 0.36 37.69 -94.38
C TRP A 355 -0.26 37.04 -93.13
N LEU A 356 -1.59 37.10 -92.98
CA LEU A 356 -2.30 36.46 -91.86
C LEU A 356 -2.02 34.96 -91.77
N ARG A 357 -2.03 34.26 -92.92
CA ARG A 357 -1.71 32.82 -93.00
C ARG A 357 -0.26 32.48 -92.65
N SER A 358 0.66 33.43 -92.76
CA SER A 358 2.06 33.25 -92.36
C SER A 358 2.33 33.63 -90.89
N THR A 359 1.32 34.18 -90.21
CA THR A 359 1.41 34.65 -88.81
C THR A 359 0.82 33.64 -87.82
N ASP A 360 0.00 32.69 -88.29
CA ASP A 360 -0.37 31.45 -87.59
C ASP A 360 0.80 30.45 -87.58
#